data_AF-A0AB32WC03-F1
#
_entry.id   AF-A0AB32WC03-F1
#
_cell.length_a   1.000
_cell.length_b   1.000
_cell.length_c   1.000
_cell.angle_alpha   90.00
_cell.angle_beta   90.00
_cell.angle_gamma   90.00
#
_symmetry.space_group_name_H-M   'P 1'
#
loop_
_entity.id
_entity.type
_entity.pdbx_description
1 polymer ?
#
loop_
_entity_poly.entity_id
_entity_poly.type
_entity_poly.pdbx_seq_one_letter_code
_entity_poly.pdbx_strand_id
1 'polypeptide(L)'
;MVLGRTLQDNGIQGYKGLLVVPVFYHVDPSDVRNQTGSFQQAFAEHEKNRIDKVQKWRHALTQAGNLSGFHMKKDEHEPTIIEEIAQDVLKKLNRMSASDCEVLIGIGPQMEQIRSLLCVGDRESIRVIGIWGMGGIGKTTLAQAIYDEAFSQFESYYFLANV
;
A
#
# COMPACT_ATOMS: atom_id res chain seq x y z
N MET A 1 -27.21 -15.77 19.60
CA MET A 1 -26.23 -16.87 19.46
C MET A 1 -26.23 -17.35 18.02
N VAL A 2 -25.37 -16.78 17.18
CA VAL A 2 -24.53 -17.45 16.17
C VAL A 2 -23.35 -16.51 15.94
N LEU A 3 -22.15 -17.08 16.03
CA LEU A 3 -20.83 -16.47 15.91
C LEU A 3 -20.44 -16.20 14.45
N GLY A 4 -19.61 -15.18 14.25
CA GLY A 4 -18.34 -15.33 13.53
C GLY A 4 -18.33 -14.97 12.03
N ARG A 5 -17.57 -13.91 11.71
CA ARG A 5 -16.22 -14.04 11.12
C ARG A 5 -15.50 -12.69 11.24
N THR A 6 -14.53 -12.64 12.14
CA THR A 6 -13.50 -11.61 12.18
C THR A 6 -12.46 -11.98 11.12
N LEU A 7 -12.35 -11.20 10.05
CA LEU A 7 -11.12 -11.13 9.28
C LEU A 7 -10.26 -10.07 9.97
N GLN A 8 -9.13 -10.51 10.50
CA GLN A 8 -8.10 -9.64 11.06
C GLN A 8 -7.52 -8.79 9.92
N ASP A 9 -8.03 -7.58 9.75
CA ASP A 9 -7.33 -6.52 9.04
C ASP A 9 -6.34 -5.89 10.03
N ASN A 10 -5.15 -6.48 10.10
CA ASN A 10 -4.05 -5.93 10.88
C ASN A 10 -3.51 -4.67 10.18
N GLY A 11 -3.82 -3.50 10.74
CA GLY A 11 -2.89 -2.37 10.69
C GLY A 11 -3.30 -1.12 9.92
N ILE A 12 -4.59 -0.79 9.80
CA ILE A 12 -5.00 0.56 9.35
C ILE A 12 -5.79 1.25 10.47
N GLN A 13 -5.08 1.92 11.38
CA GLN A 13 -5.67 3.00 12.18
C GLN A 13 -5.20 4.33 11.58
N GLY A 14 -5.95 4.82 10.60
CA GLY A 14 -5.73 6.13 9.96
C GLY A 14 -6.76 7.15 10.42
N TYR A 15 -6.34 8.08 11.27
CA TYR A 15 -7.07 9.31 11.58
C TYR A 15 -7.06 10.20 10.31
N LYS A 16 -8.22 10.54 9.73
CA LYS A 16 -8.40 11.41 8.54
C LYS A 16 -7.73 10.93 7.22
N GLY A 17 -7.88 9.66 6.84
CA GLY A 17 -7.59 9.21 5.46
C GLY A 17 -6.13 9.29 4.99
N LEU A 18 -5.19 9.56 5.91
CA LEU A 18 -3.76 9.56 5.63
C LEU A 18 -3.19 8.17 5.93
N LEU A 19 -2.47 7.62 4.95
CA LEU A 19 -1.67 6.41 5.11
C LEU A 19 -0.33 6.77 5.76
N VAL A 20 0.00 6.12 6.88
CA VAL A 20 1.27 6.31 7.59
C VAL A 20 1.98 4.97 7.65
N VAL A 21 3.26 4.96 7.26
CA VAL A 21 4.13 3.77 7.30
C VAL A 21 5.38 4.12 8.10
N PRO A 22 5.51 3.67 9.36
CA PRO A 22 6.69 3.96 10.17
C PRO A 22 7.88 3.10 9.72
N VAL A 23 9.07 3.71 9.73
CA VAL A 23 10.36 3.06 9.49
C VAL A 23 11.28 3.33 10.69
N PHE A 24 11.62 2.28 11.41
CA PHE A 24 12.47 2.30 12.60
C PHE A 24 13.90 1.94 12.19
N TYR A 25 14.70 2.96 11.87
CA TYR A 25 16.08 2.83 11.41
C TYR A 25 17.05 2.77 12.59
N HIS A 26 17.67 1.61 12.82
CA HIS A 26 18.64 1.38 13.90
C HIS A 26 18.14 1.75 15.31
N VAL A 27 16.82 1.68 15.50
CA VAL A 27 16.13 1.97 16.74
C VAL A 27 15.10 0.89 17.00
N ASP A 28 15.04 0.40 18.24
CA ASP A 28 14.00 -0.54 18.62
C ASP A 28 12.65 0.20 18.69
N PRO A 29 11.59 -0.27 18.02
CA PRO A 29 10.25 0.32 18.11
C PRO A 29 9.75 0.44 19.55
N SER A 30 10.19 -0.45 20.45
CA SER A 30 9.87 -0.44 21.87
C SER A 30 10.45 0.78 22.58
N ASP A 31 11.67 1.20 22.21
CA ASP A 31 12.29 2.41 22.74
C ASP A 31 11.55 3.67 22.29
N VAL A 32 11.03 3.68 21.06
CA VAL A 32 10.18 4.77 20.57
C VAL A 32 8.84 4.79 21.29
N ARG A 33 8.19 3.63 21.44
CA ARG A 33 6.85 3.48 22.04
C ARG A 33 6.82 3.86 23.52
N ASN A 34 7.84 3.42 24.26
CA ASN A 34 7.94 3.60 25.71
C ASN A 34 8.83 4.80 26.08
N GLN A 35 9.44 5.46 25.09
CA GLN A 35 10.41 6.54 25.25
C GLN A 35 11.54 6.18 26.22
N THR A 36 12.10 4.97 26.09
CA THR A 36 13.23 4.45 26.86
C THR A 36 14.57 4.71 26.17
N GLY A 37 15.69 4.40 26.84
CA GLY A 37 17.02 4.62 26.30
C GLY A 37 17.34 6.10 26.07
N SER A 38 17.83 6.44 24.88
CA SER A 38 18.20 7.82 24.51
C SER A 38 17.02 8.79 24.51
N PHE A 39 15.80 8.30 24.21
CA PHE A 39 14.59 9.12 24.24
C PHE A 39 14.31 9.66 25.64
N GLN A 40 14.52 8.86 26.68
CA GLN A 40 14.25 9.26 28.06
C GLN A 40 15.09 10.50 28.45
N GLN A 41 16.38 10.49 28.11
CA GLN A 41 17.29 11.60 28.39
C GLN A 41 16.93 12.84 27.59
N ALA A 42 16.66 12.69 26.29
CA ALA A 42 16.27 13.80 25.42
C ALA A 42 14.96 14.47 25.89
N PHE A 43 13.98 13.67 26.33
CA PHE A 43 12.74 14.20 26.86
C PHE A 43 12.94 14.93 28.19
N ALA A 44 13.74 14.39 29.11
CA ALA A 44 14.03 15.06 30.38
C ALA A 44 14.70 16.42 30.18
N GLU A 45 15.54 16.56 29.15
CA GLU A 45 16.14 17.86 28.80
C GLU A 45 15.10 18.84 28.25
N HIS A 46 14.21 18.40 27.36
CA HIS A 46 13.16 19.25 26.79
C HIS A 46 12.07 19.65 27.79
N GLU A 47 11.81 18.82 28.81
CA GLU A 47 10.84 19.13 29.87
C GLU A 47 11.22 20.37 30.68
N LYS A 48 12.51 20.77 30.71
CA LYS A 48 12.95 21.98 31.42
C LYS A 48 12.25 23.26 30.95
N ASN A 49 11.91 23.35 29.65
CA ASN A 49 11.41 24.57 29.03
C ASN A 49 10.13 24.38 28.21
N ARG A 50 9.64 23.15 28.02
CA ARG A 50 8.58 22.82 27.04
C ARG A 50 7.62 21.72 27.52
N ILE A 51 7.26 21.72 28.80
CA ILE A 51 6.44 20.66 29.43
C ILE A 51 5.17 20.35 28.63
N ASP A 52 4.43 21.38 28.20
CA ASP A 52 3.19 21.28 27.44
C ASP A 52 3.37 20.58 26.08
N LYS A 53 4.50 20.84 25.40
CA LYS A 53 4.84 20.22 24.11
C LYS A 53 5.33 18.79 24.29
N VAL A 54 6.14 18.54 25.33
CA VAL A 54 6.69 17.21 25.60
C VAL A 54 5.58 16.19 25.79
N GLN A 55 4.51 16.53 26.52
CA GLN A 55 3.38 15.60 26.69
C GLN A 55 2.72 15.22 25.35
N LYS A 56 2.57 16.18 24.44
CA LYS A 56 2.05 15.93 23.09
C LYS A 56 2.99 15.04 22.27
N TRP A 57 4.29 15.27 22.36
CA TRP A 57 5.30 14.47 21.65
C TRP A 57 5.39 13.04 22.18
N ARG A 58 5.33 12.84 23.50
CA ARG A 58 5.26 11.51 24.10
C ARG A 58 4.06 10.74 23.58
N HIS A 59 2.89 11.36 23.60
CA HIS A 59 1.68 10.74 23.06
C HIS A 59 1.83 10.40 21.57
N ALA A 60 2.34 11.33 20.76
CA ALA A 60 2.53 11.12 19.32
C ALA A 60 3.54 9.98 19.03
N LEU A 61 4.65 9.90 19.76
CA LEU A 61 5.65 8.84 19.59
C LEU A 61 5.16 7.48 20.09
N THR A 62 4.35 7.43 21.16
CA THR A 62 3.67 6.19 21.56
C THR A 62 2.71 5.72 20.48
N GLN A 63 1.91 6.63 19.87
CA GLN A 63 1.04 6.28 18.75
C GLN A 63 1.85 5.77 17.55
N ALA A 64 2.91 6.48 17.15
CA ALA A 64 3.77 6.08 16.04
C ALA A 64 4.48 4.73 16.30
N GLY A 65 4.96 4.49 17.52
CA GLY A 65 5.58 3.23 17.93
C GLY A 65 4.60 2.05 18.08
N ASN A 66 3.29 2.31 18.12
CA ASN A 66 2.25 1.28 18.10
C ASN A 66 1.82 0.90 16.67
N LEU A 67 2.16 1.70 15.66
CA LEU A 67 1.89 1.37 14.27
C LEU A 67 2.81 0.23 13.79
N SER A 68 2.24 -0.67 13.00
CA SER A 68 3.02 -1.69 12.29
C SER A 68 3.82 -1.04 11.16
N GLY A 69 5.09 -1.38 11.04
CA GLY A 69 5.95 -0.92 9.95
C GLY A 69 7.29 -1.64 9.95
N PHE A 70 8.30 -1.00 9.37
CA PHE A 70 9.58 -1.62 9.09
C PHE A 70 10.57 -1.36 10.21
N HIS A 71 11.25 -2.39 10.70
CA HIS A 71 12.29 -2.27 11.70
C HIS A 71 13.59 -2.77 11.11
N MET A 72 14.54 -1.85 10.94
CA MET A 72 15.84 -2.13 10.37
C MET A 72 16.91 -2.20 11.46
N LYS A 73 17.45 -3.40 11.66
CA LYS A 73 18.53 -3.64 12.63
C LYS A 73 19.88 -3.20 12.07
N LYS A 74 20.86 -3.05 12.96
CA LYS A 74 22.21 -2.56 12.59
C LYS A 74 22.95 -3.44 11.59
N ASP A 75 22.66 -4.73 11.57
CA ASP A 75 23.37 -5.71 10.77
C ASP A 75 22.61 -6.14 9.50
N GLU A 76 21.48 -5.47 9.20
CA GLU A 76 20.65 -5.79 8.03
C GLU A 76 21.08 -5.01 6.77
N HIS A 77 20.90 -5.63 5.61
CA HIS A 77 21.32 -5.05 4.34
C HIS A 77 20.30 -4.02 3.84
N GLU A 78 20.65 -2.73 3.96
CA GLU A 78 19.76 -1.59 3.68
C GLU A 78 19.02 -1.65 2.32
N PRO A 79 19.68 -2.01 1.19
CA PRO A 79 19.02 -2.04 -0.11
C PRO A 79 17.80 -2.97 -0.15
N THR A 80 17.85 -4.09 0.57
CA THR A 80 16.74 -5.07 0.62
C THR A 80 15.52 -4.45 1.29
N ILE A 81 15.72 -3.78 2.43
CA ILE A 81 14.64 -3.15 3.19
C ILE A 81 14.08 -1.94 2.44
N ILE A 82 14.93 -1.17 1.73
CA ILE A 82 14.48 -0.07 0.88
C ILE A 82 13.57 -0.58 -0.23
N GLU A 83 13.93 -1.70 -0.88
CA GLU A 83 13.10 -2.32 -1.91
C GLU A 83 11.76 -2.81 -1.35
N GLU A 84 11.77 -3.49 -0.21
CA GLU A 84 10.54 -3.93 0.47
C GLU A 84 9.61 -2.75 0.83
N ILE A 85 10.18 -1.66 1.35
CA ILE A 85 9.42 -0.44 1.67
C ILE A 85 8.81 0.15 0.39
N ALA A 86 9.58 0.26 -0.69
CA ALA A 86 9.10 0.80 -1.95
C ALA A 86 7.94 -0.03 -2.53
N GLN A 87 8.06 -1.35 -2.49
CA GLN A 87 7.02 -2.28 -2.95
C GLN A 87 5.75 -2.20 -2.09
N ASP A 88 5.87 -2.14 -0.75
CA ASP A 88 4.73 -2.00 0.16
C ASP A 88 3.99 -0.68 -0.05
N VAL A 89 4.73 0.44 -0.18
CA VAL A 89 4.13 1.76 -0.46
C VAL A 89 3.42 1.75 -1.81
N LEU A 90 4.05 1.24 -2.87
CA LEU A 90 3.44 1.14 -4.19
C LEU A 90 2.15 0.32 -4.16
N LYS A 91 2.17 -0.84 -3.48
CA LYS A 91 1.00 -1.70 -3.31
C LYS A 91 -0.13 -1.01 -2.56
N LYS A 92 0.19 -0.26 -1.50
CA LYS A 92 -0.81 0.51 -0.73
C LYS A 92 -1.42 1.63 -1.57
N LEU A 93 -0.61 2.35 -2.35
CA LEU A 93 -1.10 3.39 -3.27
C LEU A 93 -2.01 2.81 -4.37
N ASN A 94 -1.63 1.70 -4.99
CA ASN A 94 -2.44 1.03 -6.01
C ASN A 94 -3.80 0.54 -5.48
N ARG A 95 -3.86 0.09 -4.22
CA ARG A 95 -5.13 -0.28 -3.57
C ARG A 95 -6.04 0.93 -3.34
N MET A 96 -5.46 2.08 -3.01
CA MET A 96 -6.22 3.31 -2.85
C MET A 96 -6.77 3.80 -4.19
N SER A 97 -5.98 3.78 -5.26
CA SER A 97 -6.46 4.18 -6.60
C SER A 97 -7.51 3.24 -7.17
N ALA A 98 -7.41 1.92 -6.92
CA ALA A 98 -8.40 0.95 -7.37
C ALA A 98 -9.79 1.15 -6.74
N SER A 99 -9.86 1.76 -5.54
CA SER A 99 -11.14 2.06 -4.88
C SER A 99 -11.91 3.23 -5.50
N ASP A 100 -11.25 4.03 -6.35
CA ASP A 100 -11.85 5.12 -7.14
C ASP A 100 -12.32 4.65 -8.52
N CYS A 101 -12.18 3.36 -8.84
CA CYS A 101 -12.64 2.83 -10.11
C CYS A 101 -14.18 2.82 -10.11
N GLU A 102 -14.77 3.78 -10.83
CA GLU A 102 -16.19 3.84 -11.12
C GLU A 102 -16.69 2.44 -11.46
N VAL A 103 -17.72 1.98 -10.75
CA VAL A 103 -18.32 0.67 -10.96
C VAL A 103 -18.80 0.58 -12.41
N LEU A 104 -18.00 -0.04 -13.28
CA LEU A 104 -18.37 -0.35 -14.66
C LEU A 104 -19.33 -1.54 -14.62
N ILE A 105 -20.63 -1.23 -14.47
CA ILE A 105 -21.69 -2.24 -14.46
C ILE A 105 -21.79 -2.86 -15.85
N GLY A 106 -21.61 -4.17 -15.94
CA GLY A 106 -21.89 -4.95 -17.17
C GLY A 106 -20.67 -5.46 -17.94
N ILE A 107 -19.44 -5.09 -17.55
CA ILE A 107 -18.22 -5.56 -18.24
C ILE A 107 -17.59 -6.83 -17.64
N GLY A 108 -18.06 -7.28 -16.47
CA GLY A 108 -17.52 -8.43 -15.75
C GLY A 108 -17.33 -9.71 -16.60
N PRO A 109 -18.35 -10.15 -17.38
CA PRO A 109 -18.19 -11.34 -18.23
C PRO A 109 -17.09 -11.20 -19.29
N GLN A 110 -16.92 -10.01 -19.87
CA GLN A 110 -15.91 -9.74 -20.89
C GLN A 110 -14.51 -9.64 -20.27
N MET A 111 -14.42 -9.10 -19.05
CA MET A 111 -13.17 -9.06 -18.28
C MET A 111 -12.69 -10.47 -17.91
N GLU A 112 -13.57 -11.36 -17.45
CA GLU A 112 -13.19 -12.74 -17.13
C GLU A 112 -12.72 -13.52 -18.37
N GLN A 113 -13.34 -13.30 -19.53
CA GLN A 113 -12.87 -13.88 -20.79
C GLN A 113 -11.47 -13.40 -21.14
N ILE A 114 -11.21 -12.09 -21.07
CA ILE A 114 -9.88 -11.57 -21.40
C ILE A 114 -8.84 -11.98 -20.35
N ARG A 115 -9.20 -12.04 -19.06
CA ARG A 115 -8.33 -12.57 -18.00
C ARG A 115 -7.89 -14.00 -18.28
N SER A 116 -8.81 -14.86 -18.73
CA SER A 116 -8.48 -16.24 -19.11
C SER A 116 -7.50 -16.31 -20.29
N LEU A 117 -7.55 -15.35 -21.21
CA LEU A 117 -6.65 -15.25 -22.37
C LEU A 117 -5.27 -14.68 -22.00
N LEU A 118 -5.22 -13.78 -21.01
CA LEU A 118 -3.98 -13.15 -20.53
C LEU A 118 -3.05 -14.15 -19.84
N CYS A 119 -3.57 -15.26 -19.28
CA CYS A 119 -2.78 -16.31 -18.61
C CYS A 119 -1.69 -15.75 -17.69
N VAL A 120 -2.06 -14.81 -16.80
CA VAL A 120 -1.09 -14.11 -15.97
C VAL A 120 -0.35 -15.12 -15.07
N GLY A 121 0.93 -15.35 -15.37
CA GLY A 121 1.77 -16.36 -14.70
C GLY A 121 2.53 -17.30 -15.63
N ASP A 122 2.18 -17.35 -16.92
CA ASP A 122 2.84 -18.22 -17.90
C ASP A 122 4.01 -17.46 -18.59
N ARG A 123 5.24 -17.67 -18.09
CA ARG A 123 6.39 -16.76 -18.27
C ARG A 123 7.01 -16.69 -19.67
N GLU A 124 6.50 -17.45 -20.66
CA GLU A 124 7.25 -17.69 -21.91
C GLU A 124 6.50 -17.38 -23.22
N SER A 125 5.35 -16.69 -23.20
CA SER A 125 4.62 -16.36 -24.45
C SER A 125 4.18 -14.91 -24.56
N ILE A 126 4.53 -14.27 -25.69
CA ILE A 126 3.98 -12.97 -26.10
C ILE A 126 2.55 -13.20 -26.60
N ARG A 127 1.58 -12.45 -26.07
CA ARG A 127 0.16 -12.54 -26.46
C ARG A 127 -0.33 -11.20 -26.98
N VAL A 128 -1.09 -11.24 -28.06
CA VAL A 128 -1.77 -10.07 -28.62
C VAL A 128 -3.27 -10.36 -28.60
N ILE A 129 -4.04 -9.51 -27.94
CA ILE A 129 -5.50 -9.65 -27.78
C ILE A 129 -6.16 -8.49 -28.52
N GLY A 130 -7.00 -8.81 -29.51
CA GLY A 130 -7.79 -7.83 -30.25
C GLY A 130 -9.20 -7.71 -29.67
N ILE A 131 -9.66 -6.48 -29.41
CA ILE A 131 -11.05 -6.19 -29.00
C ILE A 131 -11.75 -5.53 -30.18
N TRP A 132 -12.77 -6.18 -30.75
CA TRP A 132 -13.55 -5.66 -31.89
C TRP A 132 -15.05 -5.59 -31.59
N GLY A 133 -15.79 -4.82 -32.38
CA GLY A 133 -17.22 -4.61 -32.21
C GLY A 133 -17.69 -3.24 -32.71
N MET A 134 -19.00 -3.02 -32.68
CA MET A 134 -19.64 -1.77 -33.13
C MET A 134 -19.06 -0.52 -32.44
N GLY A 135 -19.18 0.63 -33.11
CA GLY A 135 -18.81 1.92 -32.52
C GLY A 135 -19.61 2.22 -31.25
N GLY A 136 -18.99 2.88 -30.27
CA GLY A 136 -19.67 3.29 -29.04
C GLY A 136 -19.93 2.20 -27.99
N ILE A 137 -19.65 0.91 -28.28
CA ILE A 137 -19.90 -0.21 -27.36
C ILE A 137 -18.96 -0.27 -26.13
N GLY A 138 -18.00 0.66 -26.03
CA GLY A 138 -17.07 0.72 -24.90
C GLY A 138 -15.81 -0.16 -25.03
N LYS A 139 -15.34 -0.46 -26.25
CA LYS A 139 -14.10 -1.26 -26.46
C LYS A 139 -12.88 -0.66 -25.75
N THR A 140 -12.67 0.64 -25.93
CA THR A 140 -11.58 1.38 -25.29
C THR A 140 -11.74 1.39 -23.77
N THR A 141 -12.97 1.54 -23.28
CA THR A 141 -13.30 1.45 -21.85
C THR A 141 -12.97 0.07 -21.27
N LEU A 142 -13.28 -1.00 -22.00
CA LEU A 142 -12.93 -2.36 -21.59
C LEU A 142 -11.41 -2.57 -21.58
N ALA A 143 -10.68 -2.09 -22.59
CA ALA A 143 -9.22 -2.17 -22.62
C ALA A 143 -8.58 -1.42 -21.44
N GLN A 144 -9.11 -0.25 -21.09
CA GLN A 144 -8.65 0.54 -19.96
C GLN A 144 -8.92 -0.18 -18.62
N ALA A 145 -10.13 -0.71 -18.42
CA ALA A 145 -10.47 -1.45 -17.20
C ALA A 145 -9.56 -2.68 -16.98
N ILE A 146 -9.21 -3.38 -18.06
CA ILE A 146 -8.28 -4.51 -18.00
C ILE A 146 -6.86 -4.05 -17.66
N TYR A 147 -6.41 -2.94 -18.26
CA TYR A 147 -5.12 -2.35 -17.94
C TYR A 147 -5.05 -1.98 -16.46
N ASP A 148 -6.03 -1.23 -15.94
CA ASP A 148 -6.07 -0.76 -14.56
C ASP A 148 -6.07 -1.92 -13.54
N GLU A 149 -6.65 -3.07 -13.89
CA GLU A 149 -6.63 -4.27 -13.05
C GLU A 149 -5.31 -5.06 -13.15
N ALA A 150 -4.78 -5.24 -14.37
CA ALA A 150 -3.71 -6.20 -14.63
C ALA A 150 -2.30 -5.61 -14.61
N PHE A 151 -2.13 -4.29 -14.79
CA PHE A 151 -0.81 -3.67 -15.00
C PHE A 151 0.19 -4.00 -13.89
N SER A 152 -0.29 -4.07 -12.64
CA SER A 152 0.54 -4.33 -11.45
C SER A 152 1.16 -5.73 -11.41
N GLN A 153 0.72 -6.64 -12.29
CA GLN A 153 1.21 -8.01 -12.40
C GLN A 153 2.40 -8.14 -13.38
N PHE A 154 2.75 -7.06 -14.09
CA PHE A 154 3.84 -7.02 -15.08
C PHE A 154 4.99 -6.11 -14.62
N GLU A 155 6.22 -6.44 -15.03
CA GLU A 155 7.43 -5.64 -14.71
C GLU A 155 7.42 -4.27 -15.42
N SER A 156 6.80 -4.18 -16.59
CA SER A 156 6.66 -2.95 -17.37
C SER A 156 5.34 -2.92 -18.10
N TYR A 157 4.70 -1.75 -18.15
CA TYR A 157 3.36 -1.59 -18.69
C TYR A 157 3.16 -0.19 -19.28
N TYR A 158 2.34 -0.08 -20.34
CA TYR A 158 2.03 1.18 -21.01
C TYR A 158 0.63 1.12 -21.62
N PHE A 159 -0.16 2.17 -21.45
CA PHE A 159 -1.49 2.30 -22.07
C PHE A 159 -1.49 3.47 -23.05
N LEU A 160 -1.77 3.17 -24.33
CA LEU A 160 -1.93 4.19 -25.37
C LEU A 160 -3.41 4.54 -25.53
N ALA A 161 -3.83 5.67 -24.95
CA ALA A 161 -5.18 6.18 -25.12
C ALA A 161 -5.34 6.89 -26.49
N ASN A 162 -6.57 6.90 -27.03
CA ASN A 162 -6.98 7.64 -28.24
C ASN A 162 -6.31 7.18 -29.55
N VAL A 163 -6.45 5.89 -29.88
CA VAL A 163 -6.05 5.31 -31.17
C VAL A 163 -7.24 5.21 -32.13
#